data_AF-A0A356TDD2-F1
#
_entry.id   AF-A0A356TDD2-F1
#
_cell.length_a   1.000
_cell.length_b   1.000
_cell.length_c   1.000
_cell.angle_alpha   90.00
_cell.angle_beta   90.00
_cell.angle_gamma   90.00
#
_symmetry.space_group_name_H-M   'P 1'
#
loop_
_entity.id
_entity.type
_entity.pdbx_description
1 polymer ?
#
loop_
_entity_poly.entity_id
_entity_poly.type
_entity_poly.pdbx_seq_one_letter_code
_entity_poly.pdbx_strand_id
1 'polypeptide(L)'
;MSGSDRSWAQEAPRDQGESAFTPILRRLLHRTTGVIAVCFVDGEGECVDYASSLSPFEIKVTGAQLLVTMEETAARLRTISAGEAWWVHVQGSERELACRRVSEDYLLVVVTKPRAMTRRLMGGIEQTVAELRREAEIDAPRWETVADSVRVEVRRAVGWPYAPAAYVDEQGQRVGIDDVLGRWTEGTGRRSKVAFRVRTEGGEELTLVHHRAADRWERQPER
;
A
#
# COMPACT_ATOMS: atom_id res chain seq x y z
N MET A 1 -10.75 -29.80 -13.01
CA MET A 1 -10.50 -29.13 -14.30
C MET A 1 -10.20 -27.67 -14.01
N SER A 2 -8.94 -27.28 -14.23
CA SER A 2 -8.34 -26.00 -13.85
C SER A 2 -8.67 -24.94 -14.90
N GLY A 3 -9.42 -23.90 -14.51
CA GLY A 3 -9.68 -22.75 -15.35
C GLY A 3 -8.48 -21.81 -15.32
N SER A 4 -7.86 -21.62 -16.48
CA SER A 4 -6.75 -20.70 -16.69
C SER A 4 -7.15 -19.26 -16.36
N ASP A 5 -6.46 -18.65 -15.40
CA ASP A 5 -6.40 -17.20 -15.19
C ASP A 5 -5.77 -16.56 -16.45
N ARG A 6 -6.59 -16.25 -17.45
CA ARG A 6 -6.18 -15.48 -18.63
C ARG A 6 -6.45 -14.00 -18.35
N SER A 7 -5.38 -13.23 -18.27
CA SER A 7 -5.46 -11.77 -18.33
C SER A 7 -6.25 -11.32 -19.57
N TRP A 8 -7.10 -10.32 -19.40
CA TRP A 8 -8.00 -9.75 -20.42
C TRP A 8 -7.55 -8.36 -20.90
N ALA A 9 -6.52 -7.78 -20.26
CA ALA A 9 -6.00 -6.46 -20.59
C ALA A 9 -4.86 -6.61 -21.62
N GLN A 10 -5.11 -6.23 -22.87
CA GLN A 10 -4.07 -6.14 -23.89
C GLN A 10 -3.32 -4.83 -23.70
N GLU A 11 -2.02 -4.92 -23.38
CA GLU A 11 -1.18 -3.73 -23.25
C GLU A 11 -1.05 -3.00 -24.59
N ALA A 12 -1.18 -1.68 -24.56
CA ALA A 12 -0.84 -0.83 -25.70
C ALA A 12 0.68 -0.82 -25.91
N PRO A 13 1.17 -0.58 -27.15
CA PRO A 13 2.59 -0.39 -27.40
C PRO A 13 3.18 0.71 -26.52
N ARG A 14 4.30 0.41 -25.87
CA ARG A 14 5.01 1.35 -25.01
C ARG A 14 5.82 2.33 -25.83
N ASP A 15 5.92 3.56 -25.34
CA ASP A 15 6.79 4.62 -25.86
C ASP A 15 8.07 4.82 -25.02
N GLN A 16 8.22 4.05 -23.93
CA GLN A 16 9.41 4.05 -23.07
C GLN A 16 9.84 2.62 -22.71
N GLY A 17 11.12 2.47 -22.38
CA GLY A 17 11.69 1.20 -21.93
C GLY A 17 11.00 0.63 -20.69
N GLU A 18 11.17 -0.66 -20.47
CA GLU A 18 10.74 -1.29 -19.22
C GLU A 18 11.76 -0.98 -18.12
N SER A 19 11.26 -0.79 -16.91
CA SER A 19 12.05 -0.60 -15.71
C SER A 19 11.85 -1.77 -14.74
N ALA A 20 12.55 -1.73 -13.59
CA ALA A 20 12.31 -2.69 -12.52
C ALA A 20 10.89 -2.61 -11.93
N PHE A 21 10.19 -1.48 -12.10
CA PHE A 21 8.79 -1.29 -11.68
C PHE A 21 7.79 -1.96 -12.63
N THR A 22 8.13 -2.15 -13.91
CA THR A 22 7.23 -2.71 -14.93
C THR A 22 6.59 -4.04 -14.49
N PRO A 23 7.32 -5.05 -14.00
CA PRO A 23 6.71 -6.30 -13.55
C PRO A 23 5.79 -6.12 -12.33
N ILE A 24 5.98 -5.09 -11.49
CA ILE A 24 5.11 -4.76 -10.35
C ILE A 24 3.76 -4.23 -10.87
N LEU A 25 3.80 -3.24 -11.76
CA LEU A 25 2.60 -2.61 -12.33
C LEU A 25 1.78 -3.59 -13.18
N ARG A 26 2.47 -4.41 -14.01
CA ARG A 26 1.82 -5.46 -14.80
C ARG A 26 1.10 -6.50 -13.96
N ARG A 27 1.59 -6.82 -12.76
CA ARG A 27 0.87 -7.74 -11.86
C ARG A 27 -0.49 -7.16 -11.46
N LEU A 28 -0.57 -5.87 -11.17
CA LEU A 28 -1.83 -5.23 -10.81
C LEU A 28 -2.80 -5.19 -12.02
N LEU A 29 -2.29 -4.82 -13.19
CA LEU A 29 -3.04 -4.80 -14.45
C LEU A 29 -3.63 -6.18 -14.79
N HIS A 30 -2.80 -7.22 -14.76
CA HIS A 30 -3.17 -8.55 -15.28
C HIS A 30 -3.88 -9.44 -14.27
N ARG A 31 -3.73 -9.23 -12.96
CA ARG A 31 -4.31 -10.10 -11.92
C ARG A 31 -5.70 -9.67 -11.44
N THR A 32 -6.16 -8.48 -11.82
CA THR A 32 -7.43 -7.95 -11.32
C THR A 32 -8.35 -7.54 -12.46
N THR A 33 -9.51 -8.17 -12.52
CA THR A 33 -10.55 -7.83 -13.49
C THR A 33 -11.01 -6.38 -13.30
N GLY A 34 -11.09 -5.65 -14.41
CA GLY A 34 -11.50 -4.24 -14.45
C GLY A 34 -10.37 -3.20 -14.46
N VAL A 35 -9.11 -3.54 -14.15
CA VAL A 35 -7.97 -2.61 -14.29
C VAL A 35 -7.60 -2.39 -15.75
N ILE A 36 -7.58 -1.14 -16.19
CA ILE A 36 -7.30 -0.75 -17.58
C ILE A 36 -5.86 -0.25 -17.71
N ALA A 37 -5.41 0.55 -16.73
CA ALA A 37 -4.07 1.11 -16.72
C ALA A 37 -3.59 1.38 -15.30
N VAL A 38 -2.28 1.34 -15.12
CA VAL A 38 -1.58 1.63 -13.88
C VAL A 38 -0.37 2.50 -14.23
N CYS A 39 -0.17 3.61 -13.53
CA CYS A 39 0.93 4.55 -13.75
C CYS A 39 1.61 4.87 -12.42
N PHE A 40 2.93 4.79 -12.38
CA PHE A 40 3.75 5.26 -11.28
C PHE A 40 4.35 6.60 -11.67
N VAL A 41 4.09 7.61 -10.83
CA VAL A 41 4.34 9.02 -11.11
C VAL A 41 5.16 9.61 -9.96
N ASP A 42 6.09 10.50 -10.26
CA ASP A 42 6.84 11.25 -9.25
C ASP A 42 6.12 12.54 -8.80
N GLY A 43 6.80 13.35 -7.98
CA GLY A 43 6.29 14.57 -7.40
C GLY A 43 6.22 15.76 -8.37
N GLU A 44 6.77 15.63 -9.57
CA GLU A 44 6.67 16.64 -10.63
C GLU A 44 5.58 16.28 -11.67
N GLY A 45 4.97 15.10 -11.51
CA GLY A 45 3.96 14.59 -12.43
C GLY A 45 4.56 13.82 -13.60
N GLU A 46 5.87 13.53 -13.57
CA GLU A 46 6.51 12.73 -14.60
C GLU A 46 6.21 11.25 -14.41
N CYS A 47 6.02 10.56 -15.53
CA CYS A 47 5.76 9.13 -15.50
C CYS A 47 7.06 8.35 -15.34
N VAL A 48 7.28 7.80 -14.15
CA VAL A 48 8.40 6.91 -13.84
C VAL A 48 8.24 5.59 -14.61
N ASP A 49 7.07 4.96 -14.53
CA ASP A 49 6.73 3.74 -15.28
C ASP A 49 5.21 3.53 -15.36
N TYR A 50 4.75 2.68 -16.28
CA TYR A 50 3.34 2.35 -16.42
C TYR A 50 3.12 0.91 -16.91
N ALA A 51 1.89 0.41 -16.78
CA ALA A 51 1.38 -0.75 -17.50
C ALA A 51 -0.06 -0.44 -17.90
N SER A 52 -0.35 -0.41 -19.21
CA SER A 52 -1.57 0.24 -19.70
C SER A 52 -2.15 -0.41 -20.94
N SER A 53 -3.48 -0.54 -20.98
CA SER A 53 -4.25 -0.80 -22.21
C SER A 53 -4.65 0.50 -22.93
N LEU A 54 -4.47 1.66 -22.29
CA LEU A 54 -4.60 2.99 -22.91
C LEU A 54 -3.30 3.35 -23.63
N SER A 55 -3.37 4.32 -24.55
CA SER A 55 -2.17 4.86 -25.17
C SER A 55 -1.20 5.44 -24.13
N PRO A 56 0.12 5.43 -24.40
CA PRO A 56 1.10 6.04 -23.50
C PRO A 56 0.80 7.49 -23.15
N PHE A 57 0.36 8.27 -24.12
CA PHE A 57 -0.02 9.66 -23.92
C PHE A 57 -1.16 9.79 -22.89
N GLU A 58 -2.24 9.02 -23.05
CA GLU A 58 -3.40 9.08 -22.16
C GLU A 58 -3.03 8.72 -20.71
N ILE A 59 -2.26 7.66 -20.50
CA ILE A 59 -1.90 7.22 -19.14
C ILE A 59 -0.93 8.20 -18.46
N LYS A 60 -0.01 8.81 -19.21
CA LYS A 60 0.91 9.84 -18.68
C LYS A 60 0.16 11.10 -18.28
N VAL A 61 -0.73 11.60 -19.15
CA VAL A 61 -1.57 12.76 -18.85
C VAL A 61 -2.50 12.49 -17.66
N THR A 62 -3.10 11.30 -17.60
CA THR A 62 -3.94 10.89 -16.46
C THR A 62 -3.12 10.87 -15.16
N GLY A 63 -1.88 10.38 -15.22
CA GLY A 63 -0.93 10.39 -14.11
C GLY A 63 -0.70 11.80 -13.56
N ALA A 64 -0.25 12.70 -14.42
CA ALA A 64 0.02 14.10 -14.06
C ALA A 64 -1.23 14.82 -13.53
N GLN A 65 -2.39 14.62 -14.15
CA GLN A 65 -3.64 15.26 -13.73
C GLN A 65 -4.10 14.80 -12.33
N LEU A 66 -3.90 13.51 -12.00
CA LEU A 66 -4.28 12.99 -10.68
C LEU A 66 -3.29 13.38 -9.58
N LEU A 67 -2.05 13.73 -9.91
CA LEU A 67 -1.14 14.38 -8.96
C LEU A 67 -1.70 15.73 -8.53
N VAL A 68 -2.05 16.60 -9.49
CA VAL A 68 -2.68 17.91 -9.19
C VAL A 68 -3.93 17.72 -8.34
N THR A 69 -4.78 16.75 -8.68
CA THR A 69 -6.01 16.46 -7.93
C THR A 69 -5.71 16.04 -6.48
N MET A 70 -4.69 15.20 -6.26
CA MET A 70 -4.25 14.78 -4.92
C MET A 70 -3.72 15.97 -4.12
N GLU A 71 -2.86 16.80 -4.73
CA GLU A 71 -2.26 17.98 -4.07
C GLU A 71 -3.31 19.02 -3.68
N GLU A 72 -4.25 19.33 -4.56
CA GLU A 72 -5.37 20.22 -4.26
C GLU A 72 -6.25 19.67 -3.14
N THR A 73 -6.51 18.35 -3.15
CA THR A 73 -7.27 17.69 -2.09
C THR A 73 -6.53 17.77 -0.76
N ALA A 74 -5.24 17.42 -0.75
CA ALA A 74 -4.41 17.47 0.44
C ALA A 74 -4.31 18.90 1.02
N ALA A 75 -4.12 19.90 0.16
CA ALA A 75 -4.09 21.30 0.56
C ALA A 75 -5.42 21.72 1.22
N ARG A 76 -6.56 21.33 0.65
CA ARG A 76 -7.88 21.61 1.24
C ARG A 76 -8.12 20.87 2.56
N LEU A 77 -7.67 19.63 2.72
CA LEU A 77 -7.81 18.92 3.99
C LEU A 77 -6.97 19.57 5.10
N ARG A 78 -5.78 20.09 4.76
CA ARG A 78 -4.94 20.83 5.71
C ARG A 78 -5.59 22.13 6.20
N THR A 79 -6.31 22.87 5.34
CA THR A 79 -6.98 24.12 5.77
C THR A 79 -8.08 23.89 6.79
N ILE A 80 -8.69 22.70 6.80
CA ILE A 80 -9.72 22.31 7.78
C ILE A 80 -9.20 21.38 8.88
N SER A 81 -7.88 21.18 8.98
CA SER A 81 -7.24 20.28 9.95
C SER A 81 -7.79 18.84 9.92
N ALA A 82 -8.20 18.35 8.75
CA ALA A 82 -8.77 17.01 8.56
C ALA A 82 -7.72 15.91 8.30
N GLY A 83 -6.43 16.22 8.52
CA GLY A 83 -5.32 15.32 8.25
C GLY A 83 -4.76 15.44 6.83
N GLU A 84 -4.07 14.39 6.38
CA GLU A 84 -3.41 14.33 5.08
C GLU A 84 -4.24 13.49 4.09
N ALA A 85 -4.27 13.87 2.81
CA ALA A 85 -4.86 13.02 1.77
C ALA A 85 -3.81 12.01 1.28
N TRP A 86 -4.17 10.73 1.24
CA TRP A 86 -3.30 9.71 0.66
C TRP A 86 -3.98 8.80 -0.35
N TRP A 87 -5.30 8.87 -0.42
CA TRP A 87 -6.12 8.15 -1.37
C TRP A 87 -7.19 9.08 -1.93
N VAL A 88 -7.33 9.11 -3.24
CA VAL A 88 -8.44 9.78 -3.93
C VAL A 88 -9.03 8.79 -4.93
N HIS A 89 -10.36 8.71 -4.96
CA HIS A 89 -11.12 7.90 -5.91
C HIS A 89 -12.20 8.76 -6.54
N VAL A 90 -12.18 8.85 -7.86
CA VAL A 90 -13.15 9.57 -8.69
C VAL A 90 -13.97 8.54 -9.46
N GLN A 91 -15.27 8.51 -9.20
CA GLN A 91 -16.20 7.64 -9.89
C GLN A 91 -16.77 8.34 -11.11
N GLY A 92 -16.53 7.78 -12.29
CA GLY A 92 -17.11 8.22 -13.56
C GLY A 92 -18.02 7.15 -14.17
N SER A 93 -18.85 7.56 -15.12
CA SER A 93 -19.75 6.66 -15.85
C SER A 93 -19.02 5.74 -16.83
N GLU A 94 -17.88 6.19 -17.38
CA GLU A 94 -17.10 5.42 -18.36
C GLU A 94 -15.85 4.78 -17.75
N ARG A 95 -15.25 5.43 -16.76
CA ARG A 95 -14.02 5.00 -16.09
C ARG A 95 -14.05 5.45 -14.63
N GLU A 96 -13.36 4.71 -13.78
CA GLU A 96 -12.99 5.21 -12.45
C GLU A 96 -11.50 5.48 -12.41
N LEU A 97 -11.14 6.56 -11.74
CA LEU A 97 -9.76 6.99 -11.55
C LEU A 97 -9.46 6.90 -10.05
N ALA A 98 -8.36 6.27 -9.69
CA ALA A 98 -7.86 6.31 -8.32
C ALA A 98 -6.41 6.72 -8.32
N CYS A 99 -6.02 7.51 -7.33
CA CYS A 99 -4.62 7.74 -7.03
C CYS A 99 -4.34 7.49 -5.55
N ARG A 100 -3.21 6.84 -5.33
CA ARG A 100 -2.73 6.43 -4.02
C ARG A 100 -1.29 6.86 -3.86
N ARG A 101 -1.02 7.74 -2.90
CA ARG A 101 0.34 8.18 -2.61
C ARG A 101 1.22 7.00 -2.24
N VAL A 102 2.35 6.87 -2.91
CA VAL A 102 3.42 5.91 -2.58
C VAL A 102 4.38 6.53 -1.58
N SER A 103 4.63 7.84 -1.66
CA SER A 103 5.31 8.58 -0.60
C SER A 103 4.90 10.05 -0.59
N GLU A 104 5.73 10.92 -0.02
CA GLU A 104 5.57 12.37 -0.22
C GLU A 104 5.67 12.74 -1.69
N ASP A 105 6.62 12.12 -2.41
CA ASP A 105 7.07 12.52 -3.74
C ASP A 105 6.64 11.54 -4.84
N TYR A 106 5.75 10.59 -4.54
CA TYR A 106 5.37 9.58 -5.52
C TYR A 106 3.91 9.17 -5.40
N LEU A 107 3.30 8.87 -6.53
CA LEU A 107 1.88 8.54 -6.68
C LEU A 107 1.69 7.30 -7.56
N LEU A 108 0.84 6.39 -7.12
CA LEU A 108 0.33 5.29 -7.94
C LEU A 108 -1.06 5.66 -8.44
N VAL A 109 -1.21 5.72 -9.76
CA VAL A 109 -2.47 5.99 -10.45
C VAL A 109 -3.01 4.71 -11.06
N VAL A 110 -4.32 4.50 -10.92
CA VAL A 110 -5.04 3.33 -11.43
C VAL A 110 -6.30 3.79 -12.15
N VAL A 111 -6.43 3.35 -13.41
CA VAL A 111 -7.63 3.56 -14.22
C VAL A 111 -8.36 2.24 -14.33
N THR A 112 -9.66 2.25 -14.09
CA THR A 112 -10.48 1.04 -14.10
C THR A 112 -11.78 1.21 -14.88
N LYS A 113 -12.42 0.09 -15.23
CA LYS A 113 -13.81 0.07 -15.69
C LYS A 113 -14.74 0.59 -14.58
N PRO A 114 -15.93 1.12 -14.92
CA PRO A 114 -16.91 1.53 -13.93
C PRO A 114 -17.22 0.41 -12.95
N ARG A 115 -17.31 0.74 -11.65
CA ARG A 115 -17.64 -0.18 -10.56
C ARG A 115 -16.62 -1.32 -10.33
N ALA A 116 -15.39 -1.18 -10.83
CA ALA A 116 -14.35 -2.19 -10.65
C ALA A 116 -13.54 -2.02 -9.36
N MET A 117 -13.67 -0.90 -8.64
CA MET A 117 -12.99 -0.63 -7.36
C MET A 117 -13.54 -1.48 -6.20
N THR A 118 -13.26 -2.78 -6.23
CA THR A 118 -13.63 -3.73 -5.16
C THR A 118 -12.61 -3.72 -4.03
N ARG A 119 -12.98 -4.24 -2.85
CA ARG A 119 -12.05 -4.45 -1.73
C ARG A 119 -10.81 -5.26 -2.12
N ARG A 120 -10.97 -6.24 -3.02
CA ARG A 120 -9.85 -7.03 -3.55
C ARG A 120 -8.89 -6.18 -4.38
N LEU A 121 -9.42 -5.30 -5.24
CA LEU A 121 -8.59 -4.39 -6.03
C LEU A 121 -7.86 -3.39 -5.13
N MET A 122 -8.56 -2.76 -4.16
CA MET A 122 -7.94 -1.86 -3.20
C MET A 122 -6.77 -2.52 -2.45
N GLY A 123 -6.96 -3.76 -1.97
CA GLY A 123 -5.85 -4.52 -1.36
C GLY A 123 -4.71 -4.86 -2.33
N GLY A 124 -5.02 -5.06 -3.62
CA GLY A 124 -4.01 -5.22 -4.66
C GLY A 124 -3.21 -3.94 -4.93
N ILE A 125 -3.86 -2.78 -4.87
CA ILE A 125 -3.20 -1.47 -4.98
C ILE A 125 -2.26 -1.24 -3.80
N GLU A 126 -2.71 -1.50 -2.56
CA GLU A 126 -1.86 -1.40 -1.37
C GLU A 126 -0.65 -2.36 -1.44
N GLN A 127 -0.85 -3.58 -1.94
CA GLN A 127 0.26 -4.50 -2.19
C GLN A 127 1.24 -3.92 -3.23
N THR A 128 0.72 -3.30 -4.29
CA THR A 128 1.53 -2.69 -5.36
C THR A 128 2.35 -1.53 -4.79
N VAL A 129 1.76 -0.66 -3.96
CA VAL A 129 2.47 0.42 -3.25
C VAL A 129 3.62 -0.12 -2.41
N ALA A 130 3.38 -1.17 -1.61
CA ALA A 130 4.43 -1.78 -0.79
C ALA A 130 5.56 -2.42 -1.63
N GLU A 131 5.23 -2.97 -2.79
CA GLU A 131 6.22 -3.51 -3.73
C GLU A 131 7.03 -2.39 -4.40
N LEU A 132 6.40 -1.29 -4.82
CA LEU A 132 7.07 -0.10 -5.37
C LEU A 132 8.01 0.54 -4.36
N ARG A 133 7.55 0.70 -3.10
CA ARG A 133 8.39 1.21 -2.00
C ARG A 133 9.65 0.39 -1.81
N ARG A 134 9.52 -0.94 -1.78
CA ARG A 134 10.68 -1.83 -1.63
C ARG A 134 11.64 -1.73 -2.81
N GLU A 135 11.11 -1.67 -4.03
CA GLU A 135 11.92 -1.59 -5.24
C GLU A 135 12.67 -0.26 -5.34
N ALA A 136 12.05 0.83 -4.91
CA ALA A 136 12.63 2.17 -4.93
C ALA A 136 13.38 2.55 -3.65
N GLU A 137 13.48 1.64 -2.66
CA GLU A 137 14.02 1.91 -1.33
C GLU A 137 13.37 3.14 -0.64
N ILE A 138 12.06 3.29 -0.82
CA ILE A 138 11.25 4.39 -0.28
C ILE A 138 10.56 3.96 1.02
N ASP A 139 10.72 4.75 2.07
CA ASP A 139 10.03 4.55 3.34
C ASP A 139 8.53 4.91 3.26
N ALA A 140 7.73 4.26 4.10
CA ALA A 140 6.33 4.64 4.25
C ALA A 140 6.19 6.04 4.90
N PRO A 141 5.30 6.91 4.40
CA PRO A 141 5.06 8.22 4.99
C PRO A 141 4.51 8.16 6.41
N ARG A 142 4.87 9.16 7.22
CA ARG A 142 4.47 9.22 8.64
C ARG A 142 2.97 9.48 8.84
N TRP A 143 2.32 10.14 7.88
CA TRP A 143 0.89 10.42 7.89
C TRP A 143 0.05 9.22 7.44
N GLU A 144 0.68 8.17 6.90
CA GLU A 144 -0.02 6.95 6.54
C GLU A 144 -0.29 6.13 7.80
N THR A 145 -1.27 6.60 8.58
CA THR A 145 -2.00 5.75 9.51
C THR A 145 -2.87 4.84 8.66
N VAL A 146 -2.32 3.68 8.26
CA VAL A 146 -3.22 2.55 8.02
C VAL A 146 -4.00 2.42 9.32
N ALA A 147 -5.32 2.29 9.27
CA ALA A 147 -6.20 2.44 10.44
C ALA A 147 -5.80 1.56 11.66
N ASP A 148 -4.92 0.59 11.46
CA ASP A 148 -4.36 -0.26 12.51
C ASP A 148 -2.81 -0.36 12.49
N SER A 149 -2.08 0.43 11.68
CA SER A 149 -0.62 0.34 11.61
C SER A 149 0.05 0.97 12.82
N VAL A 150 0.64 0.13 13.66
CA VAL A 150 1.37 0.54 14.85
C VAL A 150 2.87 0.55 14.55
N ARG A 151 3.63 1.55 15.00
CA ARG A 151 5.09 1.49 14.91
C ARG A 151 5.61 0.58 16.02
N VAL A 152 6.41 -0.43 15.66
CA VAL A 152 6.97 -1.40 16.62
C VAL A 152 8.49 -1.38 16.55
N GLU A 153 9.13 -1.11 17.67
CA GLU A 153 10.56 -1.33 17.86
C GLU A 153 10.79 -2.83 18.05
N VAL A 154 11.77 -3.39 17.33
CA VAL A 154 12.13 -4.81 17.46
C VAL A 154 13.48 -4.98 18.13
N ARG A 155 13.61 -6.09 18.86
CA ARG A 155 14.86 -6.53 19.49
C ARG A 155 15.26 -7.92 19.01
N ARG A 156 16.53 -8.25 19.21
CA ARG A 156 17.00 -9.63 19.09
C ARG A 156 16.28 -10.52 20.12
N ALA A 157 15.94 -11.74 19.70
CA ALA A 157 15.27 -12.73 20.52
C ALA A 157 16.04 -14.06 20.49
N VAL A 158 15.89 -14.84 21.54
CA VAL A 158 16.41 -16.22 21.58
C VAL A 158 15.36 -17.14 20.96
N GLY A 159 15.77 -17.96 19.99
CA GLY A 159 14.87 -18.92 19.32
C GLY A 159 14.01 -18.34 18.19
N TRP A 160 13.92 -17.01 18.06
CA TRP A 160 13.21 -16.33 16.96
C TRP A 160 14.09 -15.27 16.28
N PRO A 161 13.86 -14.95 15.00
CA PRO A 161 14.64 -13.93 14.30
C PRO A 161 14.55 -12.53 14.95
N TYR A 162 13.42 -12.20 15.55
CA TYR A 162 13.16 -10.94 16.25
C TYR A 162 11.98 -11.10 17.21
N ALA A 163 11.85 -10.16 18.15
CA ALA A 163 10.68 -9.97 18.98
C ALA A 163 10.38 -8.47 19.17
N PRO A 164 9.13 -8.09 19.45
CA PRO A 164 8.80 -6.72 19.84
C PRO A 164 9.52 -6.27 21.12
N ALA A 165 9.91 -5.00 21.16
CA ALA A 165 10.52 -4.33 22.32
C ALA A 165 9.65 -3.19 22.85
N ALA A 166 9.00 -2.45 21.95
CA ALA A 166 8.06 -1.40 22.29
C ALA A 166 7.15 -1.11 21.08
N TYR A 167 6.05 -0.40 21.30
CA TYR A 167 5.25 0.18 20.23
C TYR A 167 4.88 1.63 20.53
N VAL A 168 4.43 2.36 19.51
CA VAL A 168 3.91 3.73 19.66
C VAL A 168 2.39 3.67 19.62
N ASP A 169 1.72 4.13 20.68
CA ASP A 169 0.26 4.14 20.77
C ASP A 169 -0.41 5.24 19.93
N GLU A 170 -1.74 5.31 19.98
CA GLU A 170 -2.54 6.28 19.23
C GLU A 170 -2.27 7.73 19.65
N GLN A 171 -1.81 7.95 20.88
CA GLN A 171 -1.40 9.24 21.43
C GLN A 171 0.07 9.58 21.12
N GLY A 172 0.76 8.74 20.35
CA GLY A 172 2.16 8.92 20.01
C GLY A 172 3.13 8.59 21.16
N GLN A 173 2.66 7.99 22.25
CA GLN A 173 3.50 7.60 23.38
C GLN A 173 4.15 6.25 23.13
N ARG A 174 5.40 6.12 23.58
CA ARG A 174 6.13 4.86 23.51
C ARG A 174 5.70 3.95 24.67
N VAL A 175 5.17 2.78 24.34
CA VAL A 175 4.75 1.75 25.29
C VAL A 175 5.75 0.60 25.24
N GLY A 176 6.46 0.36 26.34
CA GLY A 176 7.41 -0.74 26.47
C GLY A 176 6.73 -2.11 26.57
N ILE A 177 7.39 -3.13 26.04
CA ILE A 177 6.95 -4.53 26.12
C ILE A 177 7.83 -5.24 27.15
N ASP A 178 7.20 -5.65 28.24
CA ASP A 178 7.84 -6.37 29.34
C ASP A 178 8.08 -7.83 28.96
N ASP A 179 7.06 -8.52 28.44
CA ASP A 179 7.15 -9.94 28.09
C ASP A 179 6.46 -10.30 26.76
N VAL A 180 6.99 -11.35 26.10
CA VAL A 180 6.42 -11.93 24.88
C VAL A 180 5.88 -13.31 25.22
N LEU A 181 4.59 -13.33 25.55
CA LEU A 181 3.85 -14.50 26.03
C LEU A 181 3.70 -15.59 24.97
N GLY A 182 3.73 -15.23 23.69
CA GLY A 182 3.59 -16.20 22.62
C GLY A 182 3.88 -15.64 21.23
N ARG A 183 4.18 -16.53 20.30
CA ARG A 183 4.43 -16.20 18.89
C ARG A 183 3.86 -17.28 17.99
N TRP A 184 3.11 -16.89 16.96
CA TRP A 184 2.63 -17.80 15.91
C TRP A 184 2.74 -17.17 14.53
N THR A 185 2.63 -18.00 13.50
CA THR A 185 2.61 -17.56 12.11
C THR A 185 1.27 -17.91 11.50
N GLU A 186 0.61 -16.94 10.89
CA GLU A 186 -0.67 -17.11 10.20
C GLU A 186 -0.47 -17.11 8.69
N GLY A 187 -1.12 -18.05 8.01
CA GLY A 187 -1.03 -18.21 6.55
C GLY A 187 0.27 -18.86 6.08
N THR A 188 0.47 -18.90 4.77
CA THR A 188 1.61 -19.57 4.12
C THR A 188 2.25 -18.68 3.04
N GLY A 189 3.55 -18.90 2.80
CA GLY A 189 4.32 -18.21 1.76
C GLY A 189 4.46 -16.70 2.00
N ARG A 190 4.52 -15.91 0.92
CA ARG A 190 4.73 -14.45 0.97
C ARG A 190 3.65 -13.67 1.73
N ARG A 191 2.48 -14.27 2.00
CA ARG A 191 1.40 -13.61 2.76
C ARG A 191 1.39 -13.99 4.24
N SER A 192 2.41 -14.70 4.72
CA SER A 192 2.50 -15.08 6.13
C SER A 192 2.59 -13.85 7.03
N LYS A 193 1.78 -13.82 8.08
CA LYS A 193 1.88 -12.84 9.16
C LYS A 193 2.53 -13.49 10.37
N VAL A 194 3.29 -12.74 11.15
CA VAL A 194 3.86 -13.22 12.41
C VAL A 194 3.20 -12.44 13.54
N ALA A 195 2.44 -13.14 14.36
CA ALA A 195 1.76 -12.54 15.50
C ALA A 195 2.52 -12.83 16.78
N PHE A 196 2.53 -11.85 17.67
CA PHE A 196 3.15 -11.89 18.99
C PHE A 196 2.10 -11.50 20.02
N ARG A 197 1.82 -12.40 20.97
CA ARG A 197 1.10 -12.04 22.19
C ARG A 197 2.12 -11.43 23.14
N VAL A 198 1.87 -10.21 23.60
CA VAL A 198 2.80 -9.44 24.42
C VAL A 198 2.09 -8.89 25.64
N ARG A 199 2.86 -8.65 26.71
CA ARG A 199 2.45 -7.88 27.87
C ARG A 199 3.26 -6.59 27.93
N THR A 200 2.57 -5.47 28.09
CA THR A 200 3.21 -4.15 28.22
C THR A 200 3.77 -3.95 29.62
N GLU A 201 4.66 -2.98 29.80
CA GLU A 201 5.15 -2.55 31.12
C GLU A 201 4.00 -2.08 32.05
N GLY A 202 2.89 -1.62 31.47
CA GLY A 202 1.67 -1.27 32.20
C GLY A 202 0.79 -2.47 32.57
N GLY A 203 1.18 -3.69 32.21
CA GLY A 203 0.45 -4.93 32.48
C GLY A 203 -0.67 -5.26 31.50
N GLU A 204 -0.89 -4.45 30.46
CA GLU A 204 -1.88 -4.73 29.41
C GLU A 204 -1.38 -5.86 28.52
N GLU A 205 -2.26 -6.80 28.17
CA GLU A 205 -1.94 -7.83 27.17
C GLU A 205 -2.63 -7.56 25.84
N LEU A 206 -1.89 -7.72 24.76
CA LEU A 206 -2.37 -7.47 23.40
C LEU A 206 -1.61 -8.30 22.37
N THR A 207 -2.09 -8.28 21.14
CA THR A 207 -1.42 -8.96 20.02
C THR A 207 -0.84 -7.94 19.04
N LEU A 208 0.45 -8.08 18.74
CA LEU A 208 1.12 -7.34 17.66
C LEU A 208 1.34 -8.28 16.46
N VAL A 209 0.82 -7.91 15.30
CA VAL A 209 0.85 -8.72 14.08
C VAL A 209 1.74 -8.07 13.03
N HIS A 210 2.86 -8.71 12.71
CA HIS A 210 3.77 -8.30 11.66
C HIS A 210 3.38 -8.92 10.30
N HIS A 211 2.87 -8.09 9.40
CA HIS A 211 2.62 -8.39 7.99
C HIS A 211 3.95 -8.32 7.20
N ARG A 212 4.75 -9.39 7.23
CA ARG A 212 6.13 -9.41 6.71
C ARG A 212 6.30 -8.89 5.28
N ALA A 213 5.35 -9.17 4.38
CA ALA A 213 5.45 -8.69 3.01
C ALA A 213 5.24 -7.19 2.87
N ALA A 214 4.54 -6.54 3.79
CA ALA A 214 4.36 -5.09 3.78
C ALA A 214 5.27 -4.39 4.80
N ASP A 215 6.11 -5.16 5.52
CA ASP A 215 6.87 -4.72 6.69
C ASP A 215 6.04 -3.85 7.66
N ARG A 216 4.79 -4.26 7.87
CA ARG A 216 3.77 -3.48 8.58
C ARG A 216 3.32 -4.20 9.83
N TRP A 217 3.19 -3.48 10.93
CA TRP A 217 2.66 -4.02 12.16
C TRP A 217 1.21 -3.59 12.38
N GLU A 218 0.44 -4.44 13.05
CA GLU A 218 -0.95 -4.20 13.43
C GLU A 218 -1.13 -4.51 14.92
N ARG A 219 -1.87 -3.65 15.65
CA ARG A 219 -2.27 -3.93 17.03
C ARG A 219 -3.67 -4.52 17.05
N GLN A 220 -3.84 -5.65 17.71
CA GLN A 220 -5.15 -6.23 17.99
C GLN A 220 -5.37 -6.27 19.52
N PRO A 221 -6.39 -5.57 20.04
CA PRO A 221 -6.75 -5.67 21.45
C PRO A 221 -7.28 -7.07 21.77
N GLU A 222 -7.25 -7.43 23.05
CA GLU A 222 -7.92 -8.63 23.53
C GLU A 222 -9.45 -8.50 23.35
N ARG A 223 -10.09 -9.57 22.88
CA ARG A 223 -11.55 -9.65 22.78
C ARG A 223 -12.16 -10.04 24.12
#